data_AF-A0A382Z6G2-F1
#
_entry.id   AF-A0A382Z6G2-F1
#
_cell.length_a   1.000
_cell.length_b   1.000
_cell.length_c   1.000
_cell.angle_alpha   90.00
_cell.angle_beta   90.00
_cell.angle_gamma   90.00
#
_symmetry.space_group_name_H-M   'P 1'
#
loop_
_entity.id
_entity.type
_entity.pdbx_description
1 polymer ?
#
loop_
_entity_poly.entity_id
_entity_poly.type
_entity_poly.pdbx_seq_one_letter_code
_entity_poly.pdbx_strand_id
1 'polypeptide(L)' 'MSTLQAAGSSGDIGPNLDQLKPSIGRIIYVVTNGIGVMQAWEGILTYEEIEAVAYYVFNSTNK' A
#
# COMPACT_ATOMS: atom_id res chain seq x y z
N MET A 1 -10.31 -6.92 10.50
CA MET A 1 -10.85 -5.58 10.23
C MET A 1 -9.88 -4.97 9.24
N SER A 2 -10.26 -4.88 7.97
CA SER A 2 -9.28 -4.70 6.90
C SER A 2 -8.75 -3.29 6.79
N THR A 3 -7.50 -3.17 6.39
CA THR A 3 -6.80 -1.90 6.16
C THR A 3 -7.54 -1.00 5.16
N LEU A 4 -8.29 -1.59 4.22
CA LEU A 4 -9.19 -0.87 3.33
C LEU A 4 -10.35 -0.17 4.06
N GLN A 5 -10.85 -0.75 5.16
CA GLN A 5 -11.94 -0.18 5.94
C GLN A 5 -11.49 1.06 6.73
N ALA A 6 -10.21 1.15 7.07
CA ALA A 6 -9.61 2.34 7.70
C ALA A 6 -9.49 3.53 6.73
N ALA A 7 -9.42 3.29 5.41
CA ALA A 7 -9.35 4.31 4.37
C ALA A 7 -10.73 4.76 3.84
N GLY A 8 -11.84 4.24 4.40
CA GLY A 8 -13.19 4.60 3.96
C GLY A 8 -13.55 4.11 2.56
N SER A 9 -12.80 3.17 1.96
CA SER A 9 -13.09 2.68 0.61
C SER A 9 -14.19 1.62 0.64
N SER A 10 -15.37 1.94 0.12
CA SER A 10 -16.43 0.95 -0.18
C SER A 10 -16.20 0.18 -1.50
N GLY A 11 -15.00 0.21 -2.08
CA GLY A 11 -14.77 -0.23 -3.46
C GLY A 11 -13.80 -1.40 -3.57
N ASP A 12 -14.23 -2.43 -4.31
CA ASP A 12 -13.47 -3.57 -4.86
C ASP A 12 -12.36 -3.14 -5.86
N ILE A 13 -11.64 -2.04 -5.64
CA ILE A 13 -10.53 -1.65 -6.50
C ILE A 13 -9.21 -2.07 -5.86
N GLY A 14 -8.89 -3.34 -6.07
CA GLY A 14 -7.63 -3.97 -5.66
C GLY A 14 -7.83 -5.20 -4.77
N PRO A 15 -6.86 -6.14 -4.78
CA PRO A 15 -6.92 -7.31 -3.92
C PRO A 15 -6.83 -6.92 -2.44
N ASN A 16 -7.51 -7.68 -1.57
CA ASN A 16 -7.46 -7.45 -0.12
C ASN A 16 -6.02 -7.62 0.39
N LEU A 17 -5.45 -6.54 0.91
CA LEU A 17 -4.05 -6.51 1.36
C LEU A 17 -3.80 -7.40 2.58
N ASP A 18 -4.79 -7.62 3.44
CA ASP A 18 -4.67 -8.53 4.61
C ASP A 18 -4.52 -9.99 4.16
N GLN A 19 -5.10 -10.35 3.01
CA GLN A 19 -4.95 -11.68 2.43
C GLN A 19 -3.62 -11.85 1.71
N LEU A 20 -3.12 -10.77 1.09
CA LEU A 20 -1.86 -10.78 0.34
C LEU A 20 -0.62 -10.85 1.23
N LYS A 21 -0.68 -10.29 2.45
CA LYS A 21 0.46 -10.16 3.38
C LYS A 21 1.78 -9.83 2.66
N PRO A 22 1.81 -8.75 1.86
CA PRO A 22 2.97 -8.44 1.03
C PRO A 22 4.20 -8.14 1.90
N SER A 23 5.39 -8.50 1.41
CA SER A 23 6.63 -8.06 2.03
C SER A 23 6.79 -6.54 1.89
N ILE A 24 7.51 -5.91 2.82
CA ILE A 24 7.71 -4.46 2.80
C ILE A 24 8.37 -3.98 1.50
N GLY A 25 9.34 -4.73 0.97
CA GLY A 25 9.97 -4.42 -0.31
C GLY A 25 9.00 -4.45 -1.49
N ARG A 26 7.98 -5.32 -1.46
CA ARG A 26 6.93 -5.33 -2.47
C ARG A 26 6.01 -4.11 -2.34
N ILE A 27 5.70 -3.67 -1.11
CA ILE A 27 4.90 -2.46 -0.89
C ILE A 27 5.67 -1.24 -1.40
N ILE A 28 6.95 -1.10 -1.06
CA ILE A 28 7.81 -0.01 -1.55
C ILE A 28 7.84 0.01 -3.07
N TYR A 29 8.06 -1.14 -3.71
CA TYR A 29 8.07 -1.25 -5.17
C TYR A 29 6.75 -0.77 -5.80
N VAL A 30 5.62 -1.22 -5.25
CA VAL A 30 4.29 -0.88 -5.77
C VAL A 30 3.95 0.59 -5.54
N VAL A 31 4.26 1.17 -4.38
CA VAL A 31 4.05 2.61 -4.12
C VAL A 31 4.94 3.46 -5.03
N THR A 32 6.19 3.05 -5.23
CA THR A 32 7.13 3.79 -6.10
C THR A 32 6.65 3.78 -7.55
N ASN A 33 6.36 2.60 -8.10
CA ASN A 33 6.18 2.40 -9.55
C ASN A 33 4.71 2.33 -9.99
N GLY A 34 3.77 2.17 -9.05
CA GLY A 34 2.40 1.83 -9.37
C GLY A 34 2.23 0.36 -9.81
N ILE A 35 0.98 -0.10 -9.91
CA ILE A 35 0.62 -1.39 -10.50
C ILE A 35 -0.84 -1.38 -10.95
N GLY A 36 -1.10 -1.82 -12.19
CA GLY A 36 -2.45 -1.81 -12.76
C GLY A 36 -3.03 -0.39 -12.83
N VAL A 37 -4.14 -0.15 -12.14
CA VAL A 37 -4.78 1.17 -12.05
C VAL A 37 -4.16 2.09 -11.00
N MET A 38 -3.27 1.56 -10.14
CA MET A 38 -2.59 2.36 -9.13
C MET A 38 -1.45 3.14 -9.78
N GLN A 39 -1.50 4.47 -9.70
CA GLN A 39 -0.43 5.35 -10.19
C GLN A 39 0.88 5.19 -9.41
N ALA A 40 1.99 5.54 -10.06
CA ALA A 40 3.29 5.70 -9.42
C ALA A 40 3.32 6.95 -8.54
N TRP A 41 4.06 6.88 -7.42
CA TRP A 41 4.27 8.03 -6.53
C TRP A 41 5.71 8.55 -6.54
N GLU A 42 6.60 7.94 -7.33
CA GLU A 42 7.93 8.47 -7.59
C GLU A 42 7.86 9.91 -8.14
N GLY A 43 8.70 10.79 -7.62
CA GLY A 43 8.73 12.21 -8.00
C GLY A 43 7.61 13.07 -7.39
N ILE A 44 6.62 12.44 -6.73
CA ILE A 44 5.61 13.12 -5.90
C ILE A 44 6.01 13.00 -4.43
N LEU A 45 6.38 11.80 -4.00
CA LEU A 45 6.87 11.51 -2.66
C LEU A 45 8.38 11.32 -2.66
N THR A 46 9.00 11.70 -1.55
CA THR A 46 10.38 11.33 -1.23
C THR A 46 10.50 9.85 -0.91
N TYR A 47 11.71 9.30 -0.98
CA TYR A 47 11.95 7.89 -0.65
C TYR A 47 11.55 7.58 0.80
N GLU A 48 11.84 8.49 1.73
CA GLU A 48 11.52 8.36 3.14
C GLU A 48 10.01 8.35 3.38
N GLU A 49 9.23 9.15 2.64
CA GLU A 49 7.78 9.13 2.70
C GLU A 49 7.20 7.83 2.14
N ILE A 50 7.78 7.30 1.04
CA ILE A 50 7.41 6.00 0.48
C ILE A 50 7.67 4.88 1.49
N GLU A 51 8.81 4.88 2.16
CA GLU A 51 9.13 3.92 3.23
C GLU A 51 8.13 4.04 4.38
N ALA A 52 7.82 5.26 4.84
CA ALA A 52 6.87 5.48 5.93
C ALA A 52 5.48 4.93 5.60
N VAL A 53 4.98 5.17 4.37
CA VAL A 53 3.73 4.59 3.88
C VAL A 53 3.81 3.07 3.85
N ALA A 54 4.91 2.51 3.36
CA ALA A 54 5.08 1.06 3.29
C ALA A 54 5.06 0.39 4.67
N TYR A 55 5.72 1.00 5.66
CA TYR A 55 5.69 0.55 7.06
C TYR A 55 4.27 0.62 7.66
N TYR A 56 3.55 1.71 7.42
CA TYR A 56 2.18 1.85 7.90
C TYR A 56 1.28 0.76 7.33
N VAL A 57 1.31 0.55 6.00
CA VAL A 57 0.52 -0.48 5.32
C VAL A 57 0.88 -1.86 5.85
N PHE A 58 2.17 -2.21 5.90
CA PHE A 58 2.64 -3.51 6.40
C PHE A 58 2.16 -3.80 7.83
N ASN A 59 2.29 -2.83 8.73
CA ASN A 59 1.85 -2.99 10.12
C ASN A 59 0.33 -3.05 10.24
N SER A 60 -0.40 -2.39 9.35
CA SER A 60 -1.86 -2.40 9.36
C SER A 60 -2.44 -3.74 8.87
N THR A 61 -1.76 -4.45 7.95
CA THR A 61 -2.19 -5.77 7.41
C THR A 61 -1.77 -6.96 8.27
N ASN A 62 -0.91 -6.76 9.27
CA ASN A 62 -0.39 -7.82 10.15
C ASN A 62 -0.95 -7.74 11.59
N LYS A 63 -2.10 -7.11 11.78
CA LYS A 63 -2.82 -7.06 13.07
C LYS A 63 -3.80 -8.20 13.24
#